data_AF-A0A2D5S2B5-F1
#
_entry.id   AF-A0A2D5S2B5-F1
#
_cell.length_a   1.000
_cell.length_b   1.000
_cell.length_c   1.000
_cell.angle_alpha   90.00
_cell.angle_beta   90.00
_cell.angle_gamma   90.00
#
_symmetry.space_group_name_H-M   'P 1'
#
loop_
_entity.id
_entity.type
_entity.pdbx_description
1 polymer ?
#
loop_
_entity_poly.entity_id
_entity_poly.type
_entity_poly.pdbx_seq_one_letter_code
_entity_poly.pdbx_strand_id
1 'polypeptide(L)'
;MNRWDEIFDQWARWVHSGALVPGGQSILGKLIESHGVITYGGGKGPVLDCIEADVEAAVLRLAAQDQVAADVFRVEYGALGHPADMTQLKRAHRLQISLPTYKRRLKSAREFIVNQVRAKRGMGHV
;
A
#
# COMPACT_ATOMS: atom_id res chain seq x y z
N MET A 1 14.47 -14.45 -1.29
CA MET A 1 13.52 -13.32 -1.25
C MET A 1 13.22 -12.94 -2.69
N ASN A 2 11.95 -12.81 -3.12
CA ASN A 2 11.69 -12.33 -4.48
C ASN A 2 11.87 -10.81 -4.53
N ARG A 3 12.35 -10.25 -5.65
CA ARG A 3 12.53 -8.78 -5.84
C ARG A 3 11.30 -7.96 -5.45
N TRP A 4 10.09 -8.45 -5.73
CA TRP A 4 8.85 -7.76 -5.37
C TRP A 4 8.59 -7.74 -3.86
N ASP A 5 8.98 -8.79 -3.13
CA ASP A 5 8.82 -8.83 -1.68
C ASP A 5 9.69 -7.75 -1.03
N GLU A 6 10.92 -7.55 -1.53
CA GLU A 6 11.80 -6.46 -1.09
C GLU A 6 11.22 -5.07 -1.38
N ILE A 7 10.60 -4.88 -2.55
CA ILE A 7 9.93 -3.62 -2.92
C ILE A 7 8.74 -3.36 -1.99
N PHE A 8 7.95 -4.38 -1.67
CA PHE A 8 6.81 -4.24 -0.78
C PHE A 8 7.22 -3.98 0.67
N ASP A 9 8.30 -4.59 1.15
CA ASP A 9 8.87 -4.29 2.46
C ASP A 9 9.42 -2.86 2.53
N GLN A 10 10.07 -2.37 1.46
CA GLN A 10 10.54 -0.99 1.34
C GLN A 10 9.37 0.00 1.30
N TRP A 11 8.34 -0.29 0.51
CA TRP A 11 7.10 0.50 0.48
C TRP A 11 6.43 0.57 1.85
N ALA A 12 6.32 -0.54 2.58
CA ALA A 12 5.70 -0.53 3.91
C ALA A 12 6.48 0.35 4.90
N ARG A 13 7.82 0.35 4.84
CA ARG A 13 8.65 1.29 5.62
C ARG A 13 8.46 2.73 5.15
N TRP A 14 8.34 2.96 3.84
CA TRP A 14 8.11 4.27 3.26
C TRP A 14 6.76 4.88 3.67
N VAL A 15 5.71 4.06 3.80
CA VAL A 15 4.40 4.48 4.32
C VAL A 15 4.51 5.01 5.75
N HIS A 16 5.33 4.38 6.59
CA HIS A 16 5.54 4.81 7.99
C HIS A 16 6.53 5.97 8.14
N SER A 17 7.57 6.01 7.31
CA SER A 17 8.55 7.09 7.33
C SER A 17 7.97 8.40 6.81
N GLY A 18 6.81 8.35 6.14
CA GLY A 18 6.06 9.50 5.66
C GLY A 18 6.97 10.42 4.88
N ALA A 19 7.38 10.03 3.67
CA ALA A 19 8.28 10.85 2.86
C ALA A 19 7.70 12.28 2.69
N LEU A 20 8.16 13.20 3.53
CA LEU A 20 8.01 14.65 3.46
C LEU A 20 6.57 15.18 3.35
N VAL A 21 5.72 14.82 4.31
CA VAL A 21 4.56 15.64 4.65
C VAL A 21 4.70 16.11 6.10
N PRO A 22 4.77 17.42 6.38
CA PRO A 22 4.83 17.90 7.76
C PRO A 22 3.58 17.39 8.50
N GLY A 23 3.77 16.60 9.57
CA GLY A 23 2.67 16.16 10.45
C GLY A 23 2.54 14.66 10.72
N GLY A 24 3.42 13.78 10.21
CA GLY A 24 3.47 12.37 10.65
C GLY A 24 2.24 11.52 10.33
N GLN A 25 1.35 11.97 9.44
CA GLN A 25 0.21 11.21 8.96
C GLN A 25 0.59 10.44 7.69
N SER A 26 0.13 9.18 7.58
CA SER A 26 0.26 8.42 6.34
C SER A 26 -0.52 9.10 5.21
N ILE A 27 -0.12 8.91 3.95
CA ILE A 27 -0.82 9.46 2.77
C ILE A 27 -2.29 9.01 2.75
N LEU A 28 -2.57 7.79 3.23
CA LEU A 28 -3.92 7.27 3.41
C LEU A 28 -4.69 8.05 4.49
N GLY A 29 -4.07 8.37 5.62
CA GLY A 29 -4.66 9.20 6.67
C GLY A 29 -5.11 10.56 6.15
N LYS A 30 -4.27 11.20 5.32
CA LYS A 30 -4.66 12.47 4.68
C LYS A 30 -5.75 12.31 3.63
N LEU A 31 -5.74 11.26 2.82
CA LEU A 31 -6.80 11.01 1.84
C LEU A 31 -8.18 10.79 2.49
N ILE A 32 -8.19 10.14 3.66
CA ILE A 32 -9.39 9.96 4.47
C ILE A 32 -9.82 11.31 5.08
N GLU A 33 -8.89 12.04 5.70
CA GLU A 33 -9.14 13.35 6.32
C GLU A 33 -9.62 14.39 5.30
N SER A 34 -9.10 14.34 4.09
CA SER A 34 -9.39 15.31 3.04
C SER A 34 -10.51 14.88 2.09
N HIS A 35 -11.31 13.87 2.47
CA HIS A 35 -12.43 13.36 1.69
C HIS A 35 -12.06 13.05 0.22
N GLY A 36 -10.85 12.53 -0.01
CA GLY A 36 -10.32 12.22 -1.34
C GLY A 36 -9.68 13.39 -2.10
N VAL A 37 -9.63 14.59 -1.54
CA VAL A 37 -9.02 15.79 -2.18
C VAL A 37 -7.67 16.08 -1.55
N ILE A 38 -6.55 15.83 -2.23
CA ILE A 38 -5.24 16.18 -1.68
C ILE A 38 -4.98 17.67 -1.89
N THR A 39 -5.17 18.49 -0.85
CA THR A 39 -4.77 19.91 -0.86
C THR A 39 -3.29 20.05 -0.52
N TYR A 40 -2.46 20.36 -1.52
CA TYR A 40 -1.02 20.59 -1.34
C TYR A 40 -0.74 22.05 -0.96
N GLY A 41 -0.55 22.30 0.34
CA GLY A 41 0.00 23.57 0.85
C GLY A 41 1.52 23.51 1.01
N GLY A 42 2.25 24.21 0.14
CA GLY A 42 3.48 24.96 0.48
C GLY A 42 4.74 24.28 1.01
N GLY A 43 4.84 22.95 1.12
CA GLY A 43 6.06 22.24 1.52
C GLY A 43 6.56 21.34 0.41
N LYS A 44 7.89 21.30 0.17
CA LYS A 44 8.56 20.43 -0.82
C LYS A 44 7.99 19.01 -0.74
N GLY A 45 7.08 18.69 -1.65
CA GLY A 45 6.35 17.43 -1.64
C GLY A 45 7.29 16.24 -1.84
N PRO A 46 6.87 15.03 -1.46
CA PRO A 46 7.64 13.82 -1.72
C PRO A 46 8.07 13.74 -3.18
N VAL A 47 9.24 13.17 -3.43
CA VAL A 47 9.63 12.74 -4.78
C VAL A 47 8.59 11.70 -5.23
N LEU A 48 7.67 12.10 -6.11
CA LEU A 48 6.56 11.27 -6.60
C LEU A 48 6.98 10.30 -7.71
N ASP A 49 8.26 10.30 -8.11
CA ASP A 49 8.84 9.41 -9.11
C ASP A 49 9.68 8.30 -8.45
N CYS A 50 9.06 7.57 -7.52
CA CYS A 50 9.69 6.40 -6.89
C CYS A 50 8.77 5.17 -6.94
N ILE A 51 9.36 3.99 -6.75
CA ILE A 51 8.61 2.72 -6.89
C ILE A 51 7.58 2.54 -5.77
N GLU A 52 7.87 3.07 -4.59
CA GLU A 52 7.00 3.05 -3.44
C GLU A 52 5.75 3.89 -3.68
N ALA A 53 5.90 5.07 -4.31
CA ALA A 53 4.76 5.91 -4.70
C ALA A 53 3.89 5.21 -5.77
N ASP A 54 4.50 4.51 -6.72
CA ASP A 54 3.76 3.71 -7.71
C ASP A 54 2.98 2.56 -7.08
N VAL A 55 3.59 1.88 -6.09
CA VAL A 55 2.94 0.83 -5.31
C VAL A 55 1.77 1.43 -4.52
N GLU A 56 1.96 2.52 -3.78
CA GLU A 56 0.86 3.15 -3.01
C GLU A 56 -0.29 3.57 -3.94
N ALA A 57 0.02 4.17 -5.09
CA ALA A 57 -1.00 4.53 -6.06
C ALA A 57 -1.78 3.31 -6.59
N ALA A 58 -1.11 2.18 -6.80
CA ALA A 58 -1.77 0.93 -7.17
C ALA A 58 -2.62 0.35 -6.02
N VAL A 59 -2.15 0.43 -4.78
CA VAL A 59 -2.91 0.00 -3.60
C VAL A 59 -4.15 0.88 -3.39
N LEU A 60 -4.07 2.19 -3.63
CA LEU A 60 -5.22 3.10 -3.59
C LEU A 60 -6.25 2.77 -4.69
N ARG A 61 -5.80 2.46 -5.91
CA ARG A 61 -6.69 1.96 -6.98
C ARG A 61 -7.34 0.63 -6.62
N LEU A 62 -6.60 -0.28 -5.99
CA LEU A 62 -7.16 -1.53 -5.48
C LEU A 62 -8.20 -1.25 -4.40
N ALA A 63 -7.94 -0.35 -3.47
CA ALA A 63 -8.86 -0.01 -2.39
C ALA A 63 -10.20 0.55 -2.89
N ALA A 64 -10.17 1.35 -3.95
CA ALA A 64 -11.38 1.85 -4.61
C ALA A 64 -12.25 0.74 -5.24
N GLN A 65 -11.67 -0.42 -5.57
CA GLN A 65 -12.38 -1.56 -6.17
C GLN A 65 -12.73 -2.65 -5.15
N ASP A 66 -11.80 -2.93 -4.24
CA ASP A 66 -11.87 -3.94 -3.20
C ASP A 66 -11.03 -3.51 -1.98
N GLN A 67 -11.67 -2.73 -1.11
CA GLN A 67 -11.06 -2.22 0.12
C GLN A 67 -10.44 -3.34 0.97
N VAL A 68 -11.12 -4.49 1.09
CA VAL A 68 -10.66 -5.60 1.94
C VAL A 68 -9.39 -6.24 1.37
N ALA A 69 -9.27 -6.36 0.03
CA ALA A 69 -8.03 -6.86 -0.58
C ALA A 69 -6.86 -5.89 -0.35
N ALA A 70 -7.10 -4.58 -0.42
CA ALA A 70 -6.08 -3.57 -0.12
C ALA A 70 -5.66 -3.60 1.35
N ASP A 71 -6.61 -3.78 2.28
CA ASP A 71 -6.32 -3.90 3.71
C ASP A 71 -5.51 -5.16 4.02
N VAL A 72 -5.86 -6.30 3.42
CA VAL A 72 -5.07 -7.54 3.51
C VAL A 72 -3.62 -7.29 3.09
N PHE A 73 -3.41 -6.60 1.97
CA PHE A 73 -2.07 -6.29 1.48
C PHE A 73 -1.30 -5.36 2.44
N ARG A 74 -1.93 -4.27 2.91
CA ARG A 74 -1.31 -3.35 3.87
C ARG A 74 -0.97 -4.02 5.20
N VAL A 75 -1.84 -4.92 5.68
CA VAL A 75 -1.60 -5.70 6.89
C VAL A 75 -0.45 -6.70 6.70
N GLU A 76 -0.36 -7.36 5.54
CA GLU A 76 0.65 -8.39 5.30
C GLU A 76 2.07 -7.83 5.36
N TYR A 77 2.30 -6.72 4.68
CA TYR A 77 3.62 -6.06 4.62
C TYR A 77 3.83 -5.07 5.77
N GLY A 78 2.81 -4.87 6.62
CA GLY A 78 2.91 -4.01 7.79
C GLY A 78 2.75 -2.53 7.52
N ALA A 79 2.28 -2.11 6.35
CA ALA A 79 1.88 -0.73 6.10
C ALA A 79 0.64 -0.31 6.94
N LEU A 80 -0.11 -1.28 7.48
CA LEU A 80 -1.21 -1.06 8.41
C LEU A 80 -1.02 -1.88 9.70
N GLY A 81 -0.64 -1.20 10.78
CA GLY A 81 -0.35 -1.77 12.10
C GLY A 81 1.04 -2.42 12.20
N HIS A 82 1.41 -2.93 13.37
CA HIS A 82 2.69 -3.62 13.57
C HIS A 82 2.59 -5.12 13.22
N PRO A 83 3.27 -5.59 12.15
CA PRO A 83 3.14 -6.96 11.65
C PRO A 83 4.04 -7.98 12.37
N ALA A 84 4.99 -7.50 13.20
CA ALA A 84 6.22 -8.22 13.53
C ALA A 84 5.98 -9.64 14.09
N ASP A 85 4.90 -9.86 14.84
CA ASP A 85 4.65 -11.14 15.52
C ASP A 85 3.26 -11.76 15.25
N MET A 86 2.58 -11.34 14.19
CA MET A 86 1.26 -11.87 13.83
C MET A 86 1.35 -12.86 12.68
N THR A 87 0.98 -14.13 12.93
CA THR A 87 0.77 -15.12 11.86
C THR A 87 -0.34 -14.66 10.91
N GLN A 88 -0.36 -15.16 9.66
CA GLN A 88 -1.43 -14.87 8.71
C GLN A 88 -2.82 -15.21 9.27
N LEU A 89 -2.94 -16.22 10.14
CA LEU A 89 -4.19 -16.55 10.82
C LEU A 89 -4.64 -15.42 11.75
N LYS A 90 -3.73 -14.87 12.58
CA LYS A 90 -4.03 -13.74 13.47
C LYS A 90 -4.40 -12.48 12.67
N ARG A 91 -3.70 -12.23 11.55
CA ARG A 91 -4.00 -11.12 10.63
C ARG A 91 -5.39 -11.26 9.99
N ALA A 92 -5.74 -12.47 9.53
CA ALA A 92 -7.05 -12.77 8.98
C ALA A 92 -8.17 -12.55 10.01
N HIS A 93 -7.98 -13.02 11.24
CA HIS A 93 -8.91 -12.81 12.34
C HIS A 93 -9.09 -11.31 12.68
N ARG A 94 -8.01 -10.51 12.67
CA ARG A 94 -8.08 -9.06 12.85
C ARG A 94 -8.95 -8.38 11.79
N LEU A 95 -8.89 -8.88 10.56
CA LEU A 95 -9.71 -8.39 9.44
C LEU A 95 -11.08 -9.08 9.35
N GLN A 96 -11.45 -9.91 10.33
CA GLN A 96 -12.73 -10.64 10.37
C GLN A 96 -12.98 -11.50 9.11
N ILE A 97 -11.92 -12.09 8.55
CA ILE A 97 -12.01 -12.99 7.38
C ILE A 97 -11.34 -14.33 7.65
N SER A 98 -11.75 -15.37 6.93
CA SER A 98 -11.13 -16.70 7.03
C SER A 98 -9.72 -16.72 6.42
N LEU A 99 -8.85 -17.60 6.92
CA LEU A 99 -7.48 -17.76 6.40
C LEU A 99 -7.43 -18.09 4.89
N PRO A 100 -8.29 -18.96 4.33
CA PRO A 100 -8.33 -19.17 2.88
C PRO A 100 -8.69 -17.90 2.10
N THR A 101 -9.64 -17.11 2.61
CA THR A 101 -10.03 -15.83 2.01
C THR A 101 -8.88 -14.82 2.06
N TYR A 102 -8.18 -14.74 3.19
CA TYR A 102 -6.99 -13.91 3.35
C TYR A 102 -5.92 -14.26 2.31
N LYS A 103 -5.55 -15.55 2.19
CA LYS A 103 -4.54 -16.00 1.23
C LYS A 103 -4.96 -15.72 -0.23
N ARG A 104 -6.22 -15.98 -0.58
CA ARG A 104 -6.76 -15.71 -1.93
C ARG A 104 -6.71 -14.21 -2.25
N ARG A 105 -7.17 -13.37 -1.34
CA ARG A 105 -7.15 -11.90 -1.50
C ARG A 105 -5.73 -11.36 -1.55
N LEU A 106 -4.83 -11.86 -0.71
CA LEU A 106 -3.41 -11.46 -0.73
C LEU A 106 -2.76 -11.79 -2.07
N LYS A 107 -2.99 -13.01 -2.60
CA LYS A 107 -2.47 -13.41 -3.91
C LYS A 107 -2.99 -12.47 -5.00
N SER A 108 -4.30 -12.25 -5.04
CA SER A 108 -4.95 -11.38 -6.02
C SER A 108 -4.46 -9.92 -5.92
N ALA A 109 -4.32 -9.39 -4.70
CA ALA A 109 -3.81 -8.04 -4.47
C ALA A 109 -2.36 -7.89 -4.97
N ARG A 110 -1.48 -8.87 -4.67
CA ARG A 110 -0.10 -8.88 -5.18
C ARG A 110 -0.06 -8.87 -6.70
N GLU A 111 -0.82 -9.75 -7.35
CA GLU A 111 -0.89 -9.82 -8.81
C GLU A 111 -1.38 -8.49 -9.42
N PHE A 112 -2.44 -7.91 -8.86
CA PHE A 112 -2.98 -6.62 -9.31
C PHE A 112 -1.94 -5.51 -9.22
N ILE A 113 -1.27 -5.35 -8.07
CA ILE A 113 -0.30 -4.29 -7.82
C ILE A 113 0.92 -4.46 -8.74
N VAL A 114 1.45 -5.68 -8.87
CA VAL A 114 2.57 -5.96 -9.78
C VAL A 114 2.22 -5.57 -11.22
N ASN A 115 1.02 -5.94 -11.69
CA ASN A 115 0.59 -5.63 -13.05
C ASN A 115 0.43 -4.12 -13.27
N GLN A 116 -0.17 -3.41 -12.30
CA GLN A 116 -0.35 -1.95 -12.35
C GLN A 116 0.98 -1.20 -12.38
N VAL A 117 1.92 -1.57 -11.49
CA VAL A 117 3.24 -0.92 -11.42
C VAL A 117 4.06 -1.21 -12.67
N ARG A 118 4.02 -2.44 -13.19
CA ARG A 118 4.67 -2.81 -14.46
C ARG A 118 4.09 -2.03 -15.63
N ALA A 119 2.76 -1.94 -15.74
CA ALA A 119 2.11 -1.19 -16.82
C ALA A 119 2.54 0.28 -16.78
N LYS A 120 2.47 0.94 -15.62
CA LYS A 120 2.87 2.34 -15.48
C LYS A 120 4.32 2.58 -15.93
N ARG A 121 5.25 1.71 -15.52
CA ARG A 121 6.69 1.86 -15.81
C ARG A 121 7.08 1.42 -17.22
N GLY A 122 6.35 0.46 -17.80
CA GLY A 122 6.49 0.10 -19.21
C GLY A 122 5.91 1.16 -20.14
N MET A 123 4.91 1.92 -19.68
CA MET A 123 4.31 3.05 -20.42
C MET A 123 5.09 4.36 -20.28
N GLY A 124 6.12 4.43 -19.42
CA GLY A 124 6.98 5.61 -19.25
C GLY A 124 8.03 5.83 -20.35
N HIS A 125 7.91 5.14 -21.49
CA HIS A 125 8.85 5.19 -22.61
C HIS A 125 8.15 5.43 -23.95
N VAL A 126 7.27 6.45 -23.99
CA VAL A 126 6.75 7.05 -25.23
C VAL A 126 6.74 8.56 -25.07
#